data_AF-A0AAE3QWA0-F1
#
_entry.id   AF-A0AAE3QWA0-F1
#
_cell.length_a   1.000
_cell.length_b   1.000
_cell.length_c   1.000
_cell.angle_alpha   90.00
_cell.angle_beta   90.00
_cell.angle_gamma   90.00
#
_symmetry.space_group_name_H-M   'P 1'
#
loop_
_entity.id
_entity.type
_entity.pdbx_description
1 polymer ?
#
loop_
_entity_poly.entity_id
_entity_poly.type
_entity_poly.pdbx_seq_one_letter_code
_entity_poly.pdbx_strand_id
1 'polypeptide(L)'
;MNKKLVIGWSSLWVATTLVYILWIRNLVVQSFYDTAPDWFNQLVNSLYPRFLIEKHRFELSFFLGHADQIIIRLGLITCFLVFTWFARNYWKSDTNWLDLLWHVRIPQRNIQIYTWVVYTCVIYFTYDWYIVLTHLYEAQVLYKPLLLLRLLHLSFPSPIWIGIGYGLLLIGCLGMLFRFKSSICAMVVAIVFTLLQGWLYSFEKLDHAFAPLTYVLWLMPLLIIQTNHSYVQWALPLIRMVIGIVYLQAGLEKLLIGGMEWLDPETFRNYLYLHSTPTGLWVANQDWLCILLPAMALLFQLSFIIIVFFPATRWIILPVGVLFHSSTYILMGVGGIVNAWIWLYGLFLFDGLNTKNADLTGKKSVDKEA
;
A
#
# COMPACT_ATOMS: atom_id res chain seq x y z
N MET A 1 -19.38 -13.32 6.28
CA MET A 1 -18.69 -12.85 7.51
C MET A 1 -19.58 -13.17 8.70
N ASN A 2 -19.03 -13.69 9.80
CA ASN A 2 -19.82 -14.13 10.97
C ASN A 2 -20.39 -12.91 11.73
N LYS A 3 -21.68 -12.93 12.07
CA LYS A 3 -22.35 -11.88 12.88
C LYS A 3 -21.58 -11.58 14.18
N LYS A 4 -21.05 -12.62 14.85
CA LYS A 4 -20.26 -12.47 16.09
C LYS A 4 -19.00 -11.63 15.88
N LEU A 5 -18.34 -11.79 14.72
CA LEU A 5 -17.13 -11.04 14.39
C LEU A 5 -17.43 -9.54 14.25
N VAL A 6 -18.53 -9.19 13.58
CA VAL A 6 -18.96 -7.79 13.40
C VAL A 6 -19.33 -7.13 14.71
N ILE A 7 -20.08 -7.84 15.56
CA ILE A 7 -20.42 -7.37 16.90
C ILE A 7 -19.14 -7.17 17.71
N GLY A 8 -18.22 -8.14 17.69
CA GLY A 8 -16.93 -8.04 18.39
C GLY A 8 -16.12 -6.83 17.96
N TRP A 9 -15.97 -6.60 16.64
CA TRP A 9 -15.28 -5.41 16.11
C TRP A 9 -15.98 -4.10 16.49
N SER A 10 -17.31 -4.06 16.42
CA SER A 10 -18.08 -2.86 16.77
C SER A 10 -17.92 -2.53 18.26
N SER A 11 -18.00 -3.53 19.14
CA SER A 11 -17.77 -3.36 20.57
C SER A 11 -16.33 -2.92 20.88
N LEU A 12 -15.34 -3.49 20.19
CA LEU A 12 -13.94 -3.09 20.33
C LEU A 12 -13.74 -1.62 19.94
N TRP A 13 -14.33 -1.18 18.82
CA TRP A 13 -14.25 0.22 18.38
C TRP A 13 -14.90 1.16 19.39
N VAL A 14 -16.11 0.86 19.87
CA VAL A 14 -16.79 1.67 20.90
C VAL A 14 -15.95 1.75 22.17
N ALA A 15 -15.44 0.61 22.67
CA ALA A 15 -14.61 0.58 23.86
C ALA A 15 -13.32 1.40 23.68
N THR A 16 -12.64 1.25 22.54
CA THR A 16 -11.41 2.00 22.24
C THR A 16 -11.68 3.50 22.14
N THR A 17 -12.81 3.88 21.53
CA THR A 17 -13.25 5.28 21.41
C THR A 17 -13.53 5.88 22.78
N LEU A 18 -14.22 5.16 23.67
CA LEU A 18 -14.49 5.61 25.03
C LEU A 18 -13.21 5.76 25.84
N VAL A 19 -12.31 4.78 25.80
CA VAL A 19 -11.00 4.85 26.46
C VAL A 19 -10.18 6.03 25.92
N TYR A 20 -10.24 6.28 24.62
CA TYR A 20 -9.56 7.42 24.03
C TYR A 20 -10.11 8.74 24.53
N ILE A 21 -11.41 8.97 24.41
CA ILE A 21 -12.07 10.24 24.78
C ILE A 21 -11.92 10.51 26.28
N LEU A 22 -12.14 9.51 27.12
CA LEU A 22 -12.16 9.68 28.58
C LEU A 22 -10.77 9.74 29.20
N TRP A 23 -9.75 9.16 28.54
CA TRP A 23 -8.43 8.99 29.16
C TRP A 23 -7.26 9.36 28.25
N ILE A 24 -7.06 8.64 27.13
CA ILE A 24 -5.84 8.79 26.31
C ILE A 24 -5.72 10.19 25.73
N ARG A 25 -6.83 10.82 25.31
CA ARG A 25 -6.83 12.17 24.75
C ARG A 25 -6.27 13.20 25.74
N ASN A 26 -6.59 13.06 27.03
CA ASN A 26 -6.02 13.92 28.07
C ASN A 26 -4.53 13.63 28.32
N LEU A 27 -4.10 12.36 28.21
CA LEU A 27 -2.67 12.02 28.28
C LEU A 27 -1.86 12.66 27.15
N VAL A 28 -2.43 12.80 25.94
CA VAL A 28 -1.79 13.53 24.83
C VAL A 28 -1.58 15.00 25.20
N VAL A 29 -2.59 15.65 25.81
CA VAL A 29 -2.46 17.03 26.31
C VAL A 29 -1.37 17.13 27.38
N GLN A 30 -1.38 16.21 28.35
CA GLN A 30 -0.37 16.19 29.39
C GLN A 30 1.04 15.96 28.84
N SER A 31 1.19 15.10 27.83
CA SER A 31 2.49 14.83 27.20
C SER A 31 3.01 16.04 26.43
N PHE A 32 2.12 16.79 25.77
CA PHE A 32 2.49 18.06 25.11
C PHE A 32 3.09 19.08 26.10
N TYR A 33 2.54 19.15 27.32
CA TYR A 33 3.00 20.03 28.39
C TYR A 33 4.01 19.38 29.36
N ASP A 34 4.58 18.22 29.04
CA ASP A 34 5.53 17.50 29.90
C ASP A 34 5.02 17.16 31.32
N THR A 35 3.70 16.98 31.46
CA THR A 35 3.01 16.63 32.73
C THR A 35 2.41 15.22 32.72
N ALA A 36 2.56 14.47 31.62
CA ALA A 36 2.08 13.09 31.54
C ALA A 36 2.95 12.15 32.39
N PRO A 37 2.38 11.02 32.86
CA PRO A 37 3.18 9.97 33.49
C PRO A 37 4.33 9.47 32.60
N ASP A 38 5.47 9.14 33.21
CA ASP A 38 6.69 8.72 32.49
C ASP A 38 6.47 7.57 31.51
N TRP A 39 5.64 6.58 31.89
CA TRP A 39 5.33 5.45 31.01
C TRP A 39 4.67 5.89 29.70
N PHE A 40 3.83 6.94 29.74
CA PHE A 40 3.15 7.45 28.55
C PHE A 40 4.11 8.26 27.68
N ASN A 41 4.95 9.09 28.29
CA ASN A 41 6.00 9.81 27.56
C ASN A 41 6.99 8.85 26.89
N GLN A 42 7.39 7.76 27.57
CA GLN A 42 8.22 6.71 26.98
C GLN A 42 7.52 6.01 25.80
N LEU A 43 6.21 5.73 25.93
CA LEU A 43 5.42 5.15 24.85
C LEU A 43 5.35 6.09 23.64
N VAL A 44 5.04 7.38 23.85
CA VAL A 44 5.00 8.40 22.80
C VAL A 44 6.36 8.54 22.14
N ASN A 45 7.45 8.60 22.90
CA ASN A 45 8.80 8.70 22.35
C ASN A 45 9.22 7.44 21.57
N SER A 46 8.74 6.26 21.98
CA SER A 46 9.02 5.01 21.26
C SER A 46 8.24 4.90 19.95
N LEU A 47 6.98 5.33 19.93
CA LEU A 47 6.11 5.22 18.75
C LEU A 47 6.24 6.42 17.80
N TYR A 48 6.47 7.61 18.36
CA TYR A 48 6.57 8.87 17.65
C TYR A 48 7.74 9.72 18.17
N PRO A 49 8.99 9.31 17.89
CA PRO A 49 10.18 9.99 18.41
C PRO A 49 10.30 11.46 17.98
N ARG A 50 9.59 11.89 16.93
CA ARG A 50 9.55 13.28 16.46
C ARG A 50 8.68 14.18 17.32
N PHE A 51 7.82 13.63 18.19
CA PHE A 51 6.90 14.39 19.05
C PHE A 51 7.60 15.52 19.81
N LEU A 52 8.75 15.22 20.43
CA LEU A 52 9.50 16.20 21.23
C LEU A 52 9.97 17.42 20.42
N ILE A 53 10.38 17.21 19.17
CA ILE A 53 10.86 18.29 18.30
C ILE A 53 9.65 19.05 17.72
N GLU A 54 8.64 18.31 17.32
CA GLU A 54 7.48 18.86 16.61
C GLU A 54 6.54 19.63 17.51
N LYS A 55 6.45 19.33 18.82
CA LYS A 55 5.62 20.11 19.75
C LYS A 55 6.07 21.56 19.91
N HIS A 56 7.31 21.88 19.51
CA HIS A 56 7.81 23.25 19.44
C HIS A 56 7.47 23.95 18.11
N ARG A 57 7.04 23.19 17.10
CA ARG A 57 6.72 23.68 15.75
C ARG A 57 5.21 23.78 15.51
N PHE A 58 4.44 22.92 16.15
CA PHE A 58 3.00 22.80 15.96
C PHE A 58 2.25 23.00 17.27
N GLU A 59 1.03 23.52 17.15
CA GLU A 59 0.14 23.72 18.29
C GLU A 59 -0.45 22.40 18.81
N LEU A 60 -0.97 22.41 20.04
CA LEU A 60 -1.63 21.24 20.63
C LEU A 60 -2.78 20.68 19.75
N SER A 61 -3.52 21.56 19.08
CA SER A 61 -4.61 21.20 18.16
C SER A 61 -4.16 20.27 17.04
N PHE A 62 -2.93 20.44 16.54
CA PHE A 62 -2.33 19.56 15.53
C PHE A 62 -2.20 18.12 16.04
N PHE A 63 -1.66 17.93 17.25
CA PHE A 63 -1.46 16.61 17.85
C PHE A 63 -2.78 15.94 18.22
N LEU A 64 -3.72 16.71 18.80
CA LEU A 64 -5.06 16.21 19.10
C LEU A 64 -5.78 15.79 17.82
N GLY A 65 -5.71 16.57 16.75
CA GLY A 65 -6.28 16.22 15.45
C GLY A 65 -5.73 14.91 14.90
N HIS A 66 -4.41 14.69 14.98
CA HIS A 66 -3.80 13.42 14.57
C HIS A 66 -4.25 12.24 15.42
N ALA A 67 -4.36 12.42 16.73
CA ALA A 67 -4.84 11.37 17.63
C ALA A 67 -6.34 11.07 17.40
N ASP A 68 -7.16 12.10 17.23
CA ASP A 68 -8.60 12.01 16.92
C ASP A 68 -8.80 11.23 15.59
N GLN A 69 -7.95 11.47 14.59
CA GLN A 69 -7.98 10.77 13.30
C GLN A 69 -7.77 9.25 13.43
N ILE A 70 -6.95 8.76 14.37
CA ILE A 70 -6.75 7.32 14.56
C ILE A 70 -8.08 6.66 14.92
N ILE A 71 -8.85 7.27 15.81
CA ILE A 71 -10.17 6.78 16.23
C ILE A 71 -11.18 6.87 15.09
N ILE A 72 -11.16 7.96 14.32
CA ILE A 72 -12.01 8.11 13.14
C ILE A 72 -11.72 7.01 12.12
N ARG A 73 -10.44 6.72 11.83
CA ARG A 73 -10.03 5.65 10.90
C ARG A 73 -10.49 4.27 11.37
N LEU A 74 -10.35 3.96 12.67
CA LEU A 74 -10.90 2.74 13.26
C LEU A 74 -12.42 2.66 13.12
N GLY A 75 -13.12 3.79 13.28
CA GLY A 75 -14.55 3.89 13.06
C GLY A 75 -14.95 3.64 11.62
N LEU A 76 -14.24 4.23 10.66
CA LEU A 76 -14.47 4.01 9.23
C LEU A 76 -14.28 2.54 8.84
N ILE A 77 -13.22 1.89 9.33
CA ILE A 77 -13.00 0.44 9.13
C ILE A 77 -14.17 -0.36 9.71
N THR A 78 -14.61 -0.02 10.92
CA THR A 78 -15.74 -0.69 11.58
C THR A 78 -17.04 -0.52 10.79
N CYS A 79 -17.36 0.70 10.37
CA CYS A 79 -18.51 1.00 9.52
C CYS A 79 -18.46 0.22 8.20
N PHE A 80 -17.28 0.13 7.57
CA PHE A 80 -17.09 -0.67 6.37
C PHE A 80 -17.33 -2.18 6.62
N LEU A 81 -16.85 -2.72 7.74
CA LEU A 81 -17.10 -4.12 8.10
C LEU A 81 -18.59 -4.39 8.38
N VAL A 82 -19.28 -3.48 9.07
CA VAL A 82 -20.72 -3.57 9.30
C VAL A 82 -21.47 -3.48 7.98
N PHE A 83 -21.11 -2.53 7.11
CA PHE A 83 -21.72 -2.35 5.80
C PHE A 83 -21.54 -3.59 4.92
N THR A 84 -20.33 -4.14 4.80
CA THR A 84 -20.05 -5.34 4.01
C THR A 84 -20.78 -6.57 4.55
N TRP A 85 -20.91 -6.70 5.88
CA TRP A 85 -21.74 -7.73 6.48
C TRP A 85 -23.23 -7.54 6.15
N PHE A 86 -23.75 -6.32 6.30
CA PHE A 86 -25.14 -6.02 6.00
C PHE A 86 -25.46 -6.27 4.53
N ALA A 87 -24.64 -5.73 3.62
CA ALA A 87 -24.75 -5.94 2.18
C ALA A 87 -24.77 -7.45 1.86
N ARG A 88 -23.85 -8.23 2.44
CA ARG A 88 -23.81 -9.69 2.19
C ARG A 88 -25.05 -10.43 2.68
N ASN A 89 -25.66 -10.04 3.80
CA ASN A 89 -26.78 -10.81 4.39
C ASN A 89 -28.16 -10.32 3.93
N TYR A 90 -28.29 -9.06 3.54
CA TYR A 90 -29.59 -8.44 3.25
C TYR A 90 -29.72 -7.99 1.80
N TRP A 91 -28.63 -7.76 1.08
CA TRP A 91 -28.70 -7.48 -0.35
C TRP A 91 -28.92 -8.82 -1.08
N LYS A 92 -30.19 -9.17 -1.31
CA LYS A 92 -30.62 -10.28 -2.16
C LYS A 92 -30.32 -9.97 -3.63
N SER A 93 -29.04 -9.92 -3.99
CA SER A 93 -28.62 -9.99 -5.39
C SER A 93 -28.30 -11.45 -5.69
N ASP A 94 -28.89 -12.00 -6.76
CA ASP A 94 -28.53 -13.34 -7.27
C ASP A 94 -27.06 -13.45 -7.67
N THR A 95 -26.37 -12.31 -7.78
CA THR A 95 -24.92 -12.22 -7.96
C THR A 95 -24.29 -11.56 -6.73
N ASN A 96 -23.78 -12.38 -5.80
CA ASN A 96 -22.90 -11.86 -4.76
C ASN A 96 -21.55 -11.51 -5.41
N TRP A 97 -21.44 -10.28 -5.91
CA TRP A 97 -20.25 -9.77 -6.57
C TRP A 97 -18.98 -9.93 -5.74
N LEU A 98 -19.09 -9.93 -4.40
CA LEU A 98 -17.97 -10.27 -3.51
C LEU A 98 -17.47 -11.70 -3.72
N ASP A 99 -18.37 -12.66 -3.91
CA ASP A 99 -17.97 -14.04 -4.16
C ASP A 99 -17.32 -14.16 -5.54
N LEU A 100 -17.76 -13.40 -6.54
CA LEU A 100 -17.10 -13.35 -7.85
C LEU A 100 -15.65 -12.87 -7.76
N LEU A 101 -15.36 -11.90 -6.88
CA LEU A 101 -13.99 -11.41 -6.67
C LEU A 101 -13.07 -12.48 -6.06
N TRP A 102 -13.58 -13.31 -5.14
CA TRP A 102 -12.76 -14.28 -4.42
C TRP A 102 -12.62 -15.62 -5.14
N HIS A 103 -13.52 -15.94 -6.08
CA HIS A 103 -13.55 -17.23 -6.80
C HIS A 103 -13.03 -17.15 -8.24
N VAL A 104 -12.26 -16.12 -8.58
CA VAL A 104 -11.67 -15.97 -9.92
C VAL A 104 -10.68 -17.11 -10.17
N ARG A 105 -10.90 -17.84 -11.27
CA ARG A 105 -9.90 -18.75 -11.83
C ARG A 105 -9.14 -18.05 -12.94
N ILE A 106 -7.82 -18.09 -12.84
CA ILE A 106 -6.91 -17.39 -13.72
C ILE A 106 -6.10 -18.43 -14.48
N PRO A 107 -6.04 -18.34 -15.82
CA PRO A 107 -5.22 -19.22 -16.62
C PRO A 107 -3.76 -19.21 -16.14
N GLN A 108 -3.13 -20.39 -16.09
CA GLN A 108 -1.74 -20.54 -15.66
C GLN A 108 -0.79 -19.62 -16.44
N ARG A 109 -1.07 -19.39 -17.73
CA ARG A 109 -0.33 -18.44 -18.58
C ARG A 109 -0.31 -17.03 -18.00
N ASN A 110 -1.44 -16.54 -17.46
CA ASN A 110 -1.53 -15.18 -16.91
C ASN A 110 -0.78 -15.09 -15.59
N ILE A 111 -0.84 -16.14 -14.75
CA ILE A 111 -0.02 -16.21 -13.53
C ILE A 111 1.47 -16.18 -13.86
N GLN A 112 1.89 -16.82 -14.95
CA GLN A 112 3.27 -16.76 -15.41
C GLN A 112 3.66 -15.35 -15.90
N ILE A 113 2.77 -14.64 -16.59
CA ILE A 113 2.99 -13.24 -16.96
C ILE A 113 3.12 -12.36 -15.71
N TYR A 114 2.24 -12.52 -14.71
CA TYR A 114 2.33 -11.78 -13.45
C TYR A 114 3.63 -12.08 -12.70
N THR A 115 4.07 -13.33 -12.71
CA THR A 115 5.37 -13.73 -12.16
C THR A 115 6.49 -12.97 -12.86
N TRP A 116 6.51 -12.96 -14.20
CA TRP A 116 7.52 -12.21 -14.94
C TRP A 116 7.48 -10.71 -14.61
N VAL A 117 6.31 -10.08 -14.63
CA VAL A 117 6.15 -8.67 -14.29
C VAL A 117 6.73 -8.36 -12.90
N VAL A 118 6.37 -9.13 -11.87
CA VAL A 118 6.80 -8.87 -10.48
C VAL A 118 8.30 -9.11 -10.30
N TYR A 119 8.84 -10.24 -10.76
CA TYR A 119 10.25 -10.56 -10.48
C TYR A 119 11.21 -9.80 -11.39
N THR A 120 10.80 -9.40 -12.61
CA THR A 120 11.56 -8.43 -13.40
C THR A 120 11.52 -7.04 -12.77
N CYS A 121 10.38 -6.61 -12.22
CA CYS A 121 10.26 -5.38 -11.45
C CYS A 121 11.23 -5.38 -10.25
N VAL A 122 11.33 -6.48 -9.49
CA VAL A 122 12.31 -6.59 -8.39
C VAL A 122 13.73 -6.41 -8.92
N ILE A 123 14.17 -7.20 -9.90
CA ILE A 123 15.52 -7.10 -10.45
C ILE A 123 15.83 -5.66 -10.91
N TYR A 124 14.90 -5.05 -11.63
CA TYR A 124 15.09 -3.71 -12.17
C TYR A 124 15.20 -2.65 -11.08
N PHE A 125 14.32 -2.64 -10.07
CA PHE A 125 14.32 -1.57 -9.05
C PHE A 125 15.25 -1.83 -7.85
N THR A 126 15.85 -3.01 -7.75
CA THR A 126 16.88 -3.29 -6.74
C THR A 126 18.29 -3.31 -7.30
N TYR A 127 18.49 -2.93 -8.58
CA TYR A 127 19.77 -3.11 -9.28
C TYR A 127 20.96 -2.44 -8.59
N ASP A 128 20.72 -1.33 -7.90
CA ASP A 128 21.71 -0.49 -7.21
C ASP A 128 21.72 -0.71 -5.69
N TRP A 129 20.81 -1.52 -5.13
CA TRP A 129 20.68 -1.69 -3.68
C TRP A 129 21.97 -2.21 -3.03
N TYR A 130 22.70 -3.09 -3.70
CA TYR A 130 24.00 -3.55 -3.23
C TYR A 130 24.99 -2.39 -3.06
N ILE A 131 25.06 -1.49 -4.04
CA ILE A 131 25.96 -0.32 -4.03
C ILE A 131 25.53 0.63 -2.91
N VAL A 132 24.23 0.96 -2.86
CA VAL A 132 23.67 1.88 -1.86
C VAL A 132 23.89 1.36 -0.43
N LEU A 133 23.56 0.09 -0.16
CA LEU A 133 23.74 -0.50 1.17
C LEU A 133 25.23 -0.61 1.55
N THR A 134 26.11 -0.87 0.58
CA THR A 134 27.56 -0.89 0.82
C THR A 134 28.08 0.50 1.19
N HIS A 135 27.63 1.57 0.54
CA HIS A 135 27.98 2.93 0.95
C HIS A 135 27.39 3.29 2.33
N LEU A 136 26.16 2.85 2.63
CA LEU A 136 25.55 3.07 3.95
C LEU A 136 26.30 2.37 5.09
N TYR A 137 27.08 1.32 4.79
CA TYR A 137 27.97 0.70 5.77
C TYR A 137 28.99 1.68 6.34
N GLU A 138 29.49 2.62 5.52
CA GLU A 138 30.41 3.67 5.96
C GLU A 138 29.73 4.63 6.95
N ALA A 139 28.41 4.78 6.83
CA ALA A 139 27.58 5.60 7.70
C ALA A 139 26.87 4.81 8.81
N GLN A 140 27.26 3.55 9.09
CA GLN A 140 26.55 2.67 10.03
C GLN A 140 26.38 3.22 11.45
N VAL A 141 27.14 4.25 11.85
CA VAL A 141 26.92 4.98 13.11
C VAL A 141 25.54 5.65 13.18
N LEU A 142 24.93 5.94 12.03
CA LEU A 142 23.59 6.51 11.89
C LEU A 142 22.48 5.45 11.82
N TYR A 143 22.83 4.16 11.86
CA TYR A 143 21.86 3.07 11.76
C TYR A 143 20.94 3.02 12.98
N LYS A 144 19.63 3.14 12.73
CA LYS A 144 18.56 3.02 13.71
C LYS A 144 17.58 1.95 13.25
N PRO A 145 17.69 0.69 13.73
CA PRO A 145 16.91 -0.42 13.22
C PRO A 145 15.40 -0.17 13.40
N LEU A 146 14.65 -0.44 12.32
CA LEU A 146 13.19 -0.55 12.36
C LEU A 146 12.73 -1.65 13.34
N LEU A 147 11.47 -1.58 13.78
CA LEU A 147 10.93 -2.46 14.82
C LEU A 147 11.22 -3.95 14.59
N LEU A 148 10.99 -4.46 13.37
CA LEU A 148 11.24 -5.87 13.05
C LEU A 148 12.71 -6.24 13.22
N LEU A 149 13.63 -5.43 12.69
CA LEU A 149 15.08 -5.67 12.81
C LEU A 149 15.55 -5.54 14.25
N ARG A 150 14.96 -4.62 15.02
CA ARG A 150 15.22 -4.42 16.44
C ARG A 150 14.78 -5.64 17.26
N LEU A 151 13.58 -6.17 17.02
CA LEU A 151 13.08 -7.39 17.67
C LEU A 151 13.96 -8.61 17.37
N LEU A 152 14.49 -8.69 16.15
CA LEU A 152 15.42 -9.74 15.74
C LEU A 152 16.88 -9.47 16.15
N HIS A 153 17.15 -8.35 16.83
CA HIS A 153 18.49 -7.93 17.24
C HIS A 153 19.51 -7.90 16.08
N LEU A 154 19.06 -7.51 14.89
CA LEU A 154 19.89 -7.46 13.68
C LEU A 154 20.64 -6.12 13.57
N SER A 155 21.96 -6.20 13.65
CA SER A 155 22.86 -5.08 13.31
C SER A 155 22.85 -4.78 11.82
N PHE A 156 23.42 -3.64 11.42
CA PHE A 156 23.67 -3.37 10.02
C PHE A 156 24.70 -4.40 9.48
N PRO A 157 24.44 -5.05 8.33
CA PRO A 157 25.28 -6.12 7.80
C PRO A 157 26.59 -5.59 7.20
N SER A 158 27.64 -6.40 7.23
CA SER A 158 28.88 -6.09 6.49
C SER A 158 28.67 -6.18 4.97
N PRO A 159 29.53 -5.56 4.15
CA PRO A 159 29.42 -5.62 2.67
C PRO A 159 29.33 -7.05 2.11
N ILE A 160 30.01 -8.02 2.73
CA ILE A 160 29.94 -9.43 2.33
C ILE A 160 28.52 -9.98 2.52
N TRP A 161 27.90 -9.73 3.68
CA TRP A 161 26.52 -10.18 3.96
C TRP A 161 25.49 -9.46 3.10
N ILE A 162 25.69 -8.18 2.80
CA ILE A 162 24.88 -7.43 1.82
C ILE A 162 24.98 -8.10 0.44
N GLY A 163 26.20 -8.45 0.00
CA GLY A 163 26.44 -9.14 -1.27
C GLY A 163 25.77 -10.52 -1.33
N ILE A 164 25.86 -11.31 -0.26
CA ILE A 164 25.17 -12.60 -0.15
C ILE A 164 23.65 -12.42 -0.22
N GLY A 165 23.09 -11.48 0.56
CA GLY A 165 21.66 -11.18 0.54
C GLY A 165 21.19 -10.76 -0.84
N TYR A 166 21.90 -9.83 -1.49
CA TYR A 166 21.58 -9.39 -2.84
C TYR A 166 21.71 -10.52 -3.87
N GLY A 167 22.75 -11.35 -3.78
CA GLY A 167 22.92 -12.52 -4.64
C GLY A 167 21.76 -13.52 -4.50
N LEU A 168 21.33 -13.79 -3.26
CA LEU A 168 20.15 -14.64 -3.00
C LEU A 168 18.86 -14.04 -3.57
N LEU A 169 18.69 -12.72 -3.51
CA LEU A 169 17.57 -12.02 -4.13
C LEU A 169 17.55 -12.26 -5.64
N LEU A 170 18.67 -12.06 -6.33
CA LEU A 170 18.79 -12.25 -7.77
C LEU A 170 18.58 -13.70 -8.19
N ILE A 171 19.23 -14.65 -7.50
CA ILE A 171 19.06 -16.09 -7.76
C ILE A 171 17.60 -16.51 -7.54
N GLY A 172 16.96 -16.01 -6.48
CA GLY A 172 15.54 -16.25 -6.22
C GLY A 172 14.64 -15.71 -7.34
N CYS A 173 14.90 -14.49 -7.83
CA CYS A 173 14.17 -13.90 -8.95
C CYS A 173 14.38 -14.70 -10.25
N LEU A 174 15.61 -15.09 -10.58
CA LEU A 174 15.89 -15.92 -11.75
C LEU A 174 15.20 -17.29 -11.63
N GLY A 175 15.27 -17.93 -10.46
CA GLY A 175 14.55 -19.17 -10.18
C GLY A 175 13.04 -19.03 -10.41
N MET A 176 12.46 -17.87 -10.07
CA MET A 176 11.07 -17.56 -10.37
C MET A 176 10.78 -17.40 -11.85
N LEU A 177 11.63 -16.67 -12.59
CA LEU A 177 11.49 -16.47 -14.03
C LEU A 177 11.59 -17.79 -14.82
N PHE A 178 12.48 -18.70 -14.38
CA PHE A 178 12.71 -20.03 -14.97
C PHE A 178 11.88 -21.15 -14.34
N ARG A 179 11.01 -20.84 -13.37
CA ARG A 179 10.12 -21.78 -12.67
C ARG A 179 10.82 -22.91 -11.89
N PHE A 180 12.07 -22.69 -11.48
CA PHE A 180 12.78 -23.61 -10.60
C PHE A 180 12.27 -23.47 -9.17
N LYS A 181 11.64 -24.53 -8.62
CA LYS A 181 11.14 -24.57 -7.23
C LYS A 181 10.41 -23.28 -6.80
N SER A 182 9.51 -22.79 -7.66
CA SER A 182 8.93 -21.43 -7.58
C SER A 182 8.42 -21.02 -6.20
N SER A 183 7.72 -21.89 -5.46
CA SER A 183 7.21 -21.49 -4.13
C SER A 183 8.33 -21.14 -3.14
N ILE A 184 9.46 -21.87 -3.19
CA ILE A 184 10.62 -21.62 -2.32
C ILE A 184 11.34 -20.35 -2.79
N CYS A 185 11.62 -20.22 -4.09
CA CYS A 185 12.26 -19.03 -4.65
C CYS A 185 11.45 -17.76 -4.34
N ALA A 186 10.13 -17.80 -4.48
CA ALA A 186 9.25 -16.69 -4.14
C ALA A 186 9.34 -16.30 -2.66
N MET A 187 9.36 -17.29 -1.76
CA MET A 187 9.50 -17.05 -0.32
C MET A 187 10.86 -16.45 0.03
N VAL A 188 11.94 -16.97 -0.57
CA VAL A 188 13.30 -16.42 -0.40
C VAL A 188 13.33 -14.96 -0.86
N VAL A 189 12.79 -14.65 -2.03
CA VAL A 189 12.74 -13.26 -2.53
C VAL A 189 11.96 -12.36 -1.56
N ALA A 190 10.79 -12.78 -1.08
CA ALA A 190 9.99 -11.96 -0.15
C ALA A 190 10.74 -11.65 1.15
N ILE A 191 11.37 -12.65 1.76
CA ILE A 191 12.14 -12.51 3.00
C ILE A 191 13.36 -11.61 2.77
N VAL A 192 14.18 -11.92 1.76
CA VAL A 192 15.43 -11.21 1.48
C VAL A 192 15.16 -9.77 1.06
N PHE A 193 14.16 -9.52 0.21
CA PHE A 193 13.75 -8.17 -0.17
C PHE A 193 13.34 -7.35 1.06
N THR A 194 12.52 -7.92 1.95
CA THR A 194 12.07 -7.24 3.17
C THR A 194 13.23 -6.93 4.11
N LEU A 195 14.21 -7.83 4.24
CA LEU A 195 15.42 -7.59 5.04
C LEU A 195 16.28 -6.46 4.46
N LEU A 196 16.59 -6.51 3.16
CA LEU A 196 17.37 -5.49 2.48
C LEU A 196 16.68 -4.12 2.54
N GLN A 197 15.37 -4.08 2.30
CA GLN A 197 14.56 -2.87 2.43
C GLN A 197 14.55 -2.34 3.87
N GLY A 198 14.44 -3.24 4.85
CA GLY A 198 14.49 -2.88 6.27
C GLY A 198 15.81 -2.20 6.66
N TRP A 199 16.94 -2.72 6.18
CA TRP A 199 18.25 -2.09 6.39
C TRP A 199 18.35 -0.74 5.70
N LEU A 200 17.88 -0.63 4.45
CA LEU A 200 17.87 0.62 3.69
C LEU A 200 17.09 1.73 4.43
N TYR A 201 15.94 1.38 5.01
CA TYR A 201 15.06 2.31 5.70
C TYR A 201 15.43 2.58 7.17
N SER A 202 16.46 1.92 7.69
CA SER A 202 16.95 2.13 9.05
C SER A 202 17.89 3.35 9.18
N PHE A 203 18.01 4.17 8.13
CA PHE A 203 18.75 5.45 8.14
C PHE A 203 17.79 6.66 8.13
N GLU A 204 16.66 6.54 8.82
CA GLU A 204 15.63 7.59 9.01
C GLU A 204 14.93 8.10 7.73
N LYS A 205 15.32 7.60 6.56
CA LYS A 205 14.62 7.81 5.29
C LYS A 205 13.63 6.67 5.06
N LEU A 206 12.39 6.88 5.50
CA LEU A 206 11.27 6.02 5.14
C LEU A 206 10.76 6.43 3.75
N ASP A 207 10.89 5.53 2.78
CA ASP A 207 10.31 5.69 1.45
C ASP A 207 9.13 4.74 1.29
N HIS A 208 8.01 5.25 0.76
CA HIS A 208 6.82 4.46 0.49
C HIS A 208 6.82 3.87 -0.93
N ALA A 209 7.80 4.21 -1.77
CA ALA A 209 7.90 3.76 -3.16
C ALA A 209 7.81 2.23 -3.33
N PHE A 210 8.34 1.47 -2.38
CA PHE A 210 8.37 0.01 -2.43
C PHE A 210 7.28 -0.68 -1.62
N ALA A 211 6.49 0.04 -0.82
CA ALA A 211 5.52 -0.57 0.09
C ALA A 211 4.54 -1.54 -0.61
N PRO A 212 3.90 -1.20 -1.75
CA PRO A 212 3.03 -2.14 -2.46
C PRO A 212 3.76 -3.37 -2.99
N LEU A 213 5.00 -3.18 -3.47
CA LEU A 213 5.82 -4.28 -3.97
C LEU A 213 6.14 -5.27 -2.83
N THR A 214 6.47 -4.77 -1.64
CA THR A 214 6.68 -5.61 -0.45
C THR A 214 5.45 -6.49 -0.18
N TYR A 215 4.24 -5.91 -0.16
CA TYR A 215 3.01 -6.68 0.04
C TYR A 215 2.76 -7.70 -1.07
N VAL A 216 2.97 -7.31 -2.33
CA VAL A 216 2.85 -8.22 -3.49
C VAL A 216 3.78 -9.41 -3.31
N LEU A 217 5.05 -9.18 -2.96
CA LEU A 217 6.05 -10.24 -2.79
C LEU A 217 5.67 -11.23 -1.69
N TRP A 218 5.09 -10.78 -0.58
CA TRP A 218 4.61 -11.69 0.47
C TRP A 218 3.39 -12.54 0.05
N LEU A 219 2.59 -12.06 -0.91
CA LEU A 219 1.42 -12.78 -1.41
C LEU A 219 1.72 -13.67 -2.62
N MET A 220 2.80 -13.40 -3.37
CA MET A 220 3.20 -14.20 -4.52
C MET A 220 3.43 -15.70 -4.21
N PRO A 221 4.14 -16.11 -3.13
CA PRO A 221 4.28 -17.52 -2.77
C PRO A 221 2.94 -18.24 -2.66
N LEU A 222 1.94 -17.59 -2.06
CA LEU A 222 0.60 -18.14 -1.89
C LEU A 222 -0.11 -18.29 -3.23
N LEU A 223 -0.01 -17.30 -4.12
CA LEU A 223 -0.56 -17.37 -5.47
C LEU A 223 0.03 -18.53 -6.28
N ILE A 224 1.35 -18.74 -6.17
CA ILE A 224 2.06 -19.82 -6.86
C ILE A 224 1.62 -21.19 -6.33
N ILE A 225 1.54 -21.35 -5.00
CA ILE A 225 1.06 -22.59 -4.35
C ILE A 225 -0.38 -22.89 -4.80
N GLN A 226 -1.27 -21.89 -4.74
CA GLN A 226 -2.66 -22.05 -5.18
C GLN A 226 -2.77 -22.53 -6.63
N THR A 227 -1.93 -21.98 -7.50
CA THR A 227 -1.91 -22.34 -8.92
C THR A 227 -1.42 -23.77 -9.15
N ASN A 228 -0.41 -24.22 -8.39
CA ASN A 228 0.11 -25.59 -8.52
C ASN A 228 -0.86 -26.66 -8.00
N HIS A 229 -1.71 -26.32 -7.03
CA HIS A 229 -2.67 -27.25 -6.42
C HIS A 229 -4.12 -27.07 -6.90
N SER A 230 -4.37 -26.26 -7.93
CA SER A 230 -5.71 -25.95 -8.45
C SER A 230 -6.69 -25.43 -7.39
N TYR A 231 -6.17 -24.72 -6.38
CA TYR A 231 -6.99 -24.11 -5.34
C TYR A 231 -7.64 -22.81 -5.82
N VAL A 232 -8.63 -22.34 -5.07
CA VAL A 232 -9.21 -21.01 -5.25
C VAL A 232 -8.10 -19.95 -5.09
N GLN A 233 -7.91 -19.13 -6.13
CA GLN A 233 -6.79 -18.20 -6.24
C GLN A 233 -7.10 -16.87 -5.54
N TRP A 234 -7.35 -16.91 -4.23
CA TRP A 234 -7.69 -15.71 -3.46
C TRP A 234 -6.52 -14.73 -3.31
N ALA A 235 -5.28 -15.18 -3.51
CA ALA A 235 -4.11 -14.35 -3.31
C ALA A 235 -4.03 -13.18 -4.30
N LEU A 236 -4.42 -13.38 -5.57
CA LEU A 236 -4.38 -12.28 -6.55
C LEU A 236 -5.44 -11.20 -6.30
N PRO A 237 -6.73 -11.52 -6.03
CA PRO A 237 -7.69 -10.55 -5.55
C PRO A 237 -7.18 -9.75 -4.35
N LEU A 238 -6.50 -10.41 -3.40
CA LEU A 238 -5.90 -9.71 -2.27
C LEU A 238 -4.76 -8.78 -2.68
N ILE A 239 -3.85 -9.20 -3.57
CA ILE A 239 -2.79 -8.33 -4.11
C ILE A 239 -3.39 -7.06 -4.73
N ARG A 240 -4.41 -7.21 -5.56
CA ARG A 240 -5.09 -6.08 -6.22
C ARG A 240 -5.80 -5.18 -5.22
N MET A 241 -6.44 -5.78 -4.24
CA MET A 241 -7.10 -5.07 -3.15
C MET A 241 -6.09 -4.25 -2.35
N VAL A 242 -4.93 -4.81 -2.01
CA VAL A 242 -3.85 -4.07 -1.34
C VAL A 242 -3.41 -2.88 -2.18
N ILE A 243 -3.10 -3.08 -3.47
CA ILE A 243 -2.69 -1.96 -4.34
C ILE A 243 -3.77 -0.87 -4.36
N GLY A 244 -5.04 -1.25 -4.52
CA GLY A 244 -6.14 -0.30 -4.53
C GLY A 244 -6.35 0.42 -3.20
N ILE A 245 -6.19 -0.27 -2.08
CA ILE A 245 -6.31 0.30 -0.74
C ILE A 245 -5.18 1.32 -0.51
N VAL A 246 -3.97 1.07 -1.00
CA VAL A 246 -2.88 2.03 -0.77
C VAL A 246 -3.14 3.36 -1.50
N TYR A 247 -3.69 3.35 -2.73
CA TYR A 247 -4.13 4.58 -3.39
C TYR A 247 -5.26 5.27 -2.64
N LEU A 248 -6.27 4.49 -2.22
CA LEU A 248 -7.37 5.02 -1.44
C LEU A 248 -6.87 5.67 -0.14
N GLN A 249 -5.96 5.01 0.57
CA GLN A 249 -5.34 5.52 1.79
C GLN A 249 -4.55 6.81 1.50
N ALA A 250 -3.78 6.87 0.42
CA ALA A 250 -3.06 8.08 0.05
C ALA A 250 -3.99 9.28 -0.23
N GLY A 251 -5.18 9.04 -0.79
CA GLY A 251 -6.21 10.07 -0.98
C GLY A 251 -6.91 10.45 0.33
N LEU A 252 -7.28 9.45 1.14
CA LEU A 252 -7.89 9.67 2.45
C LEU A 252 -6.95 10.41 3.40
N GLU A 253 -5.65 10.11 3.40
CA GLU A 253 -4.68 10.82 4.23
C GLU A 253 -4.60 12.30 3.88
N LYS A 254 -4.72 12.68 2.61
CA LYS A 254 -4.77 14.10 2.22
C LYS A 254 -6.00 14.80 2.80
N LEU A 255 -7.15 14.17 2.72
CA LEU A 255 -8.40 14.72 3.26
C LEU A 255 -8.43 14.73 4.79
N LEU A 256 -7.94 13.67 5.43
CA LEU A 256 -8.01 13.52 6.87
C LEU A 256 -6.94 14.33 7.59
N ILE A 257 -5.71 14.38 7.05
CA ILE A 257 -4.58 15.12 7.65
C ILE A 257 -4.55 16.56 7.15
N GLY A 258 -4.57 16.76 5.83
CA GLY A 258 -4.46 18.08 5.22
C GLY A 258 -5.79 18.82 5.08
N GLY A 259 -6.93 18.15 5.31
CA GLY A 259 -8.25 18.76 5.14
C GLY A 259 -8.52 19.17 3.69
N MET A 260 -9.43 20.13 3.53
CA MET A 260 -9.72 20.76 2.23
C MET A 260 -8.62 21.74 1.80
N GLU A 261 -7.78 22.20 2.72
CA GLU A 261 -6.61 23.06 2.44
C GLU A 261 -5.58 22.37 1.54
N TRP A 262 -5.61 21.03 1.47
CA TRP A 262 -4.81 20.29 0.50
C TRP A 262 -5.16 20.63 -0.96
N LEU A 263 -6.40 21.04 -1.22
CA LEU A 263 -6.87 21.49 -2.54
C LEU A 263 -6.65 22.99 -2.77
N ASP A 264 -6.05 23.71 -1.82
CA ASP A 264 -5.69 25.12 -2.00
C ASP A 264 -4.63 25.24 -3.12
N PRO A 265 -4.90 26.04 -4.17
CA PRO A 265 -3.93 26.29 -5.25
C PRO A 265 -2.58 26.77 -4.74
N GLU A 266 -2.53 27.55 -3.66
CA GLU A 266 -1.29 28.05 -3.08
C GLU A 266 -0.45 26.91 -2.47
N THR A 267 -1.09 25.93 -1.84
CA THR A 267 -0.40 24.74 -1.31
C THR A 267 0.31 24.00 -2.45
N PHE A 268 -0.38 23.74 -3.56
CA PHE A 268 0.24 23.07 -4.70
C PHE A 268 1.32 23.92 -5.37
N ARG A 269 1.08 25.23 -5.53
CA ARG A 269 2.06 26.17 -6.09
C ARG A 269 3.36 26.19 -5.28
N ASN A 270 3.25 26.16 -3.95
CA ASN A 270 4.39 26.09 -3.05
C ASN A 270 5.21 24.81 -3.27
N TYR A 271 4.57 23.66 -3.48
CA TYR A 271 5.29 22.42 -3.84
C TYR A 271 6.02 22.55 -5.18
N LEU A 272 5.40 23.17 -6.19
CA LEU A 272 6.03 23.40 -7.49
C LEU A 272 7.25 24.32 -7.36
N TYR A 273 7.19 25.38 -6.56
CA TYR A 273 8.33 26.25 -6.29
C TYR A 273 9.44 25.55 -5.50
N LEU A 274 9.09 24.71 -4.52
CA LEU A 274 10.07 23.95 -3.75
C LEU A 274 10.90 23.01 -4.63
N HIS A 275 10.27 22.38 -5.62
CA HIS A 275 10.95 21.44 -6.53
C HIS A 275 11.55 22.11 -7.77
N SER A 276 11.04 23.28 -8.18
CA SER A 276 11.63 24.16 -9.20
C SER A 276 11.93 23.48 -10.55
N THR A 277 11.14 22.48 -10.98
CA THR A 277 11.32 21.92 -12.34
C THR A 277 10.80 22.92 -13.39
N PRO A 278 11.35 22.95 -14.62
CA PRO A 278 10.90 23.91 -15.64
C PRO A 278 9.40 23.85 -15.91
N THR A 279 8.85 22.63 -16.05
CA THR A 279 7.41 22.43 -16.26
C THR A 279 6.61 22.78 -15.00
N GLY A 280 7.11 22.46 -13.81
CA GLY A 280 6.48 22.82 -12.54
C GLY A 280 6.35 24.34 -12.38
N LEU A 281 7.41 25.09 -12.67
CA LEU A 281 7.39 26.55 -12.64
C LEU A 281 6.44 27.16 -13.68
N TRP A 282 6.34 26.56 -14.87
CA TRP A 282 5.35 26.97 -15.87
C TRP A 282 3.92 26.77 -15.35
N VAL A 283 3.62 25.59 -14.76
CA VAL A 283 2.31 25.30 -14.16
C VAL A 283 2.00 26.21 -12.97
N ALA A 284 3.00 26.54 -12.16
CA ALA A 284 2.84 27.43 -11.00
C ALA A 284 2.31 28.83 -11.38
N ASN A 285 2.59 29.28 -12.61
CA ASN A 285 2.08 30.54 -13.17
C ASN A 285 0.68 30.43 -13.79
N GLN A 286 0.01 29.27 -13.68
CA GLN A 286 -1.31 29.01 -14.25
C GLN A 286 -2.29 28.64 -13.13
N ASP A 287 -3.11 29.60 -12.68
CA ASP A 287 -4.02 29.44 -11.54
C ASP A 287 -4.98 28.26 -11.70
N TRP A 288 -5.57 28.13 -12.90
CA TRP A 288 -6.54 27.06 -13.17
C TRP A 288 -5.92 25.65 -13.10
N LEU A 289 -4.64 25.50 -13.47
CA LEU A 289 -3.93 24.23 -13.33
C LEU A 289 -3.64 23.92 -11.86
N CYS A 290 -3.34 24.95 -11.07
CA CYS A 290 -3.11 24.78 -9.64
C CYS A 290 -4.37 24.39 -8.86
N ILE A 291 -5.55 24.70 -9.38
CA ILE A 291 -6.84 24.17 -8.88
C ILE A 291 -7.08 22.74 -9.39
N LEU A 292 -6.95 22.55 -10.71
CA LEU A 292 -7.38 21.33 -11.38
C LEU A 292 -6.53 20.10 -11.04
N LEU A 293 -5.19 20.23 -11.08
CA LEU A 293 -4.29 19.09 -10.95
C LEU A 293 -4.35 18.41 -9.57
N PRO A 294 -4.35 19.14 -8.43
CA PRO A 294 -4.56 18.54 -7.11
C PRO A 294 -5.93 17.84 -7.01
N ALA A 295 -7.00 18.48 -7.51
CA ALA A 295 -8.33 17.88 -7.50
C ALA A 295 -8.39 16.58 -8.30
N MET A 296 -7.77 16.54 -9.49
CA MET A 296 -7.64 15.32 -10.29
C MET A 296 -6.80 14.24 -9.60
N ALA A 297 -5.68 14.61 -8.99
CA ALA A 297 -4.83 13.69 -8.22
C ALA A 297 -5.59 13.05 -7.07
N LEU A 298 -6.35 13.84 -6.31
CA LEU A 298 -7.16 13.37 -5.21
C LEU A 298 -8.29 12.46 -5.69
N LEU A 299 -9.03 12.87 -6.73
CA LEU A 299 -10.09 12.08 -7.34
C LEU A 299 -9.57 10.73 -7.81
N PHE A 300 -8.42 10.72 -8.51
CA PHE A 300 -7.77 9.48 -8.96
C PHE A 300 -7.43 8.57 -7.79
N GLN A 301 -6.78 9.08 -6.74
CA GLN A 301 -6.38 8.29 -5.58
C GLN A 301 -7.58 7.66 -4.87
N LEU A 302 -8.64 8.45 -4.63
CA LEU A 302 -9.87 7.97 -3.99
C LEU A 302 -10.64 6.97 -4.85
N SER A 303 -10.64 7.15 -6.17
CA SER A 303 -11.38 6.30 -7.11
C SER A 303 -10.61 5.05 -7.54
N PHE A 304 -9.29 4.97 -7.33
CA PHE A 304 -8.48 3.85 -7.84
C PHE A 304 -9.01 2.48 -7.39
N ILE A 305 -9.48 2.36 -6.14
CA ILE A 305 -10.03 1.11 -5.59
C ILE A 305 -11.18 0.52 -6.44
N ILE A 306 -11.89 1.35 -7.21
CA ILE A 306 -12.97 0.93 -8.11
C ILE A 306 -12.46 -0.11 -9.12
N ILE A 307 -11.19 -0.06 -9.54
CA ILE A 307 -10.60 -1.03 -10.47
C ILE A 307 -10.68 -2.48 -9.96
N VAL A 308 -10.67 -2.67 -8.64
CA VAL A 308 -10.76 -4.00 -8.01
C VAL A 308 -12.15 -4.59 -8.19
N PHE A 309 -13.18 -3.74 -8.05
CA PHE A 309 -14.58 -4.14 -8.09
C PHE A 309 -15.15 -4.17 -9.51
N PHE A 310 -14.63 -3.30 -10.38
CA PHE A 310 -15.10 -3.14 -11.76
C PHE A 310 -13.91 -3.25 -12.73
N PRO A 311 -13.47 -4.47 -13.07
CA PRO A 311 -12.30 -4.72 -13.91
C PRO A 311 -12.31 -3.98 -15.25
N ALA A 312 -13.51 -3.71 -15.81
CA ALA A 312 -13.66 -2.96 -17.05
C ALA A 312 -13.08 -1.54 -16.97
N THR A 313 -13.06 -0.92 -15.79
CA THR A 313 -12.52 0.42 -15.55
C THR A 313 -11.00 0.52 -15.69
N ARG A 314 -10.28 -0.61 -15.73
CA ARG A 314 -8.82 -0.65 -15.86
C ARG A 314 -8.31 0.09 -17.10
N TRP A 315 -9.08 0.09 -18.18
CA TRP A 315 -8.71 0.76 -19.42
C TRP A 315 -8.70 2.28 -19.31
N ILE A 316 -9.32 2.83 -18.28
CA ILE A 316 -9.31 4.26 -17.95
C ILE A 316 -8.37 4.50 -16.77
N ILE A 317 -8.53 3.76 -15.67
CA ILE A 317 -7.79 3.99 -14.42
C ILE A 317 -6.28 3.76 -14.59
N LEU A 318 -5.85 2.72 -15.32
CA LEU A 318 -4.42 2.44 -15.47
C LEU A 318 -3.69 3.53 -16.29
N PRO A 319 -4.19 3.97 -17.47
CA PRO A 319 -3.59 5.11 -18.18
C PRO A 319 -3.58 6.39 -17.34
N VAL A 320 -4.68 6.71 -16.63
CA VAL A 320 -4.71 7.86 -15.72
C VAL A 320 -3.66 7.72 -14.63
N GLY A 321 -3.45 6.52 -14.09
CA GLY A 321 -2.41 6.27 -13.12
C GLY A 321 -0.99 6.41 -13.65
N VAL A 322 -0.74 6.06 -14.92
CA VAL A 322 0.55 6.29 -15.58
C VAL A 322 0.79 7.79 -15.74
N LEU A 323 -0.23 8.52 -16.19
CA LEU A 323 -0.19 9.97 -16.32
C LEU A 323 0.03 10.65 -14.96
N PHE A 324 -0.65 10.20 -13.90
CA PHE A 324 -0.48 10.71 -12.55
C PHE A 324 0.99 10.62 -12.11
N HIS A 325 1.59 9.42 -12.13
CA HIS A 325 3.00 9.23 -11.74
C HIS A 325 4.01 9.94 -12.65
N SER A 326 3.75 9.95 -13.96
CA SER A 326 4.60 10.67 -14.90
C SER A 326 4.54 12.18 -14.65
N SER A 327 3.34 12.70 -14.36
CA SER A 327 3.14 14.12 -14.05
C SER A 327 3.81 14.53 -12.74
N THR A 328 3.78 13.69 -11.70
CA THR A 328 4.48 14.00 -10.44
C THR A 328 5.98 14.08 -10.64
N TYR A 329 6.55 13.21 -11.49
CA TYR A 329 7.96 13.29 -11.86
C TYR A 329 8.28 14.54 -12.69
N ILE A 330 7.48 14.85 -13.71
CA ILE A 330 7.72 16.01 -14.59
C ILE A 330 7.57 17.34 -13.82
N LEU A 331 6.54 17.45 -12.97
CA LEU A 331 6.21 18.70 -12.26
C LEU A 331 7.04 18.92 -11.00
N MET A 332 7.42 17.84 -10.30
CA MET A 332 8.08 17.95 -8.99
C MET A 332 9.41 17.21 -8.92
N GLY A 333 9.82 16.47 -9.95
CA GLY A 333 11.04 15.65 -9.90
C GLY A 333 10.97 14.52 -8.85
N VAL A 334 9.76 14.17 -8.38
CA VAL A 334 9.56 13.16 -7.36
C VAL A 334 9.34 11.79 -8.00
N GLY A 335 10.10 10.79 -7.55
CA GLY A 335 10.05 9.44 -8.07
C GLY A 335 10.74 9.31 -9.43
N GLY A 336 10.13 8.58 -10.36
CA GLY A 336 10.65 8.37 -11.71
C GLY A 336 9.53 8.07 -12.70
N ILE A 337 9.79 8.31 -13.99
CA ILE A 337 8.87 7.98 -15.10
C ILE A 337 8.53 6.49 -15.07
N VAL A 338 9.53 5.66 -14.80
CA VAL A 338 9.37 4.24 -14.59
C VAL A 338 9.57 4.00 -13.10
N ASN A 339 8.52 3.60 -12.41
CA ASN A 339 8.55 3.30 -10.99
C ASN A 339 7.76 2.01 -10.68
N ALA A 340 7.96 1.46 -9.48
CA ALA A 340 7.35 0.20 -9.08
C ALA A 340 5.82 0.23 -9.15
N TRP A 341 5.18 1.38 -8.91
CA TRP A 341 3.73 1.51 -8.98
C TRP A 341 3.18 1.28 -10.38
N ILE A 342 3.76 1.94 -11.37
CA ILE A 342 3.38 1.77 -12.78
C ILE A 342 3.59 0.31 -13.20
N TRP A 343 4.69 -0.31 -12.78
CA TRP A 343 4.96 -1.72 -13.08
C TRP A 343 3.89 -2.66 -12.52
N LEU A 344 3.45 -2.42 -11.28
CA LEU A 344 2.43 -3.25 -10.64
C LEU A 344 1.04 -3.12 -11.29
N TYR A 345 0.80 -2.13 -12.14
CA TYR A 345 -0.42 -2.08 -12.97
C TYR A 345 -0.55 -3.28 -13.91
N GLY A 346 0.56 -3.93 -14.27
CA GLY A 346 0.54 -5.17 -15.05
C GLY A 346 -0.31 -6.28 -14.41
N LEU A 347 -0.48 -6.25 -13.08
CA LEU A 347 -1.31 -7.21 -12.33
C LEU A 347 -2.82 -7.04 -12.55
N PHE A 348 -3.26 -5.98 -13.21
CA PHE A 348 -4.67 -5.70 -13.54
C PHE A 348 -5.01 -5.97 -15.02
N LEU A 349 -4.03 -6.21 -15.89
CA LEU A 349 -4.27 -6.26 -17.35
C LEU A 349 -4.95 -7.56 -17.80
N PHE A 350 -4.56 -8.71 -17.23
CA PHE A 350 -4.92 -10.04 -17.76
C PHE A 350 -6.02 -10.75 -16.98
N ASP A 351 -7.11 -10.03 -16.68
CA ASP A 351 -8.23 -10.66 -15.98
C ASP A 351 -8.98 -11.56 -16.95
N GLY A 352 -9.00 -12.87 -16.65
CA GLY A 352 -9.93 -13.82 -17.26
C GLY A 352 -11.40 -13.44 -17.05
N LEU A 353 -11.69 -12.37 -16.29
CA LEU A 353 -13.03 -11.82 -16.06
C LEU A 353 -13.73 -11.31 -17.33
N ASN A 354 -13.01 -11.12 -18.43
CA ASN A 354 -13.60 -10.77 -19.73
C ASN A 354 -14.11 -11.99 -20.52
N THR A 355 -13.92 -13.21 -20.04
CA THR A 355 -14.57 -14.36 -20.68
C THR A 355 -16.03 -14.35 -20.25
N LYS A 356 -16.89 -14.07 -21.21
CA LYS A 356 -18.31 -14.41 -21.29
C LYS A 356 -18.64 -15.74 -20.59
N ASN A 357 -18.65 -15.76 -19.26
CA ASN A 357 -19.21 -16.82 -18.43
C ASN A 357 -20.73 -16.68 -18.36
N ALA A 358 -21.29 -16.48 -19.55
CA ALA A 358 -22.63 -16.81 -19.96
C ALA A 358 -22.95 -18.31 -19.78
N ASP A 359 -21.98 -19.15 -19.38
CA ASP A 359 -22.20 -20.59 -19.12
C ASP A 359 -22.24 -20.99 -17.63
N LEU A 360 -22.01 -20.07 -16.68
CA LEU A 360 -22.09 -20.40 -15.24
C LEU A 360 -23.52 -20.55 -14.72
N THR A 361 -24.55 -20.33 -15.54
CA THR A 361 -25.92 -20.67 -15.12
C THR A 361 -26.17 -22.18 -15.12
N GLY A 362 -25.29 -23.01 -15.68
CA GLY A 362 -25.47 -24.47 -15.62
C GLY A 362 -26.84 -24.91 -16.13
N LYS A 363 -27.53 -24.08 -16.94
CA LYS A 363 -28.58 -24.56 -17.84
C LYS A 363 -27.82 -25.36 -18.88
N LYS A 364 -27.52 -26.61 -18.51
CA LYS A 364 -27.47 -27.71 -19.46
C LYS A 364 -28.57 -27.40 -20.47
N SER A 365 -28.17 -27.19 -21.72
CA SER A 365 -29.08 -27.43 -22.83
C SER A 365 -29.66 -28.82 -22.58
N VAL A 366 -30.84 -28.87 -21.96
CA VAL A 366 -31.60 -30.09 -21.84
C VAL A 366 -31.79 -30.53 -23.28
N ASP A 367 -31.25 -31.69 -23.56
CA ASP A 367 -31.28 -32.36 -24.84
C ASP A 367 -32.68 -32.23 -25.45
N LYS A 368 -32.77 -31.46 -26.54
CA LYS A 368 -33.85 -31.61 -27.50
C LYS A 368 -33.49 -32.81 -28.38
N GLU A 369 -33.64 -34.00 -27.83
CA GLU A 369 -33.96 -35.19 -28.61
C GLU A 369 -35.46 -35.44 -28.47
N ALA A 370 -36.21 -34.99 -29.47
CA ALA A 370 -37.58 -35.39 -29.76
C ALA A 370 -37.69 -35.52 -31.28
#